data_AF-A0A1D6VHS4-F1
#
_entry.id   AF-A0A1D6VHS4-F1
#
_cell.length_a   1.000
_cell.length_b   1.000
_cell.length_c   1.000
_cell.angle_alpha   90.00
_cell.angle_beta   90.00
_cell.angle_gamma   90.00
#
_symmetry.space_group_name_H-M   'P 1'
#
loop_
_entity.id
_entity.type
_entity.pdbx_description
1 polymer ?
#
loop_
_entity_poly.entity_id
_entity_poly.type
_entity_poly.pdbx_seq_one_letter_code
_entity_poly.pdbx_strand_id
1 'polypeptide(L)'
;EGERAMTRDNNLLGRFELSGIPPAPRGVPQIEVTFDIDANGILNVTATDKSTGKANKITITNDKGRLSKEEIERMVQEAEKYKAEDEVQRERVSAKNALESYAFNMKSAVEDEGLKGKISEADKKKVLDKCQEVISWLDANTLA
;
A
#
# COMPACT_ATOMS: atom_id res chain seq x y z
N GLU A 1 9.03 -6.83 11.59
CA GLU A 1 10.08 -5.84 11.33
C GLU A 1 11.12 -6.37 10.35
N GLY A 2 11.97 -5.49 9.86
CA GLY A 2 13.21 -5.80 9.15
C GLY A 2 13.63 -4.64 8.26
N GLU A 3 14.79 -4.78 7.63
CA GLU A 3 15.43 -3.72 6.82
C GLU A 3 15.28 -3.96 5.30
N ARG A 4 14.52 -4.97 4.87
CA ARG A 4 14.29 -5.29 3.45
C ARG A 4 13.20 -4.41 2.85
N ALA A 5 13.30 -4.12 1.55
CA ALA A 5 12.33 -3.26 0.86
C ALA A 5 10.94 -3.89 0.74
N MET A 6 10.88 -5.21 0.54
CA MET A 6 9.64 -5.93 0.32
C MET A 6 9.10 -6.51 1.63
N THR A 7 7.80 -6.33 1.89
CA THR A 7 7.17 -6.76 3.16
C THR A 7 7.27 -8.28 3.39
N ARG A 8 7.27 -9.08 2.33
CA ARG A 8 7.43 -10.56 2.39
C ARG A 8 8.79 -11.03 2.90
N ASP A 9 9.81 -10.19 2.76
CA ASP A 9 11.20 -10.50 3.12
C ASP A 9 11.55 -9.99 4.53
N ASN A 10 10.53 -9.52 5.27
CA ASN A 10 10.60 -9.06 6.64
C ASN A 10 9.75 -9.94 7.57
N ASN A 11 9.95 -9.82 8.88
CA ASN A 11 9.19 -10.57 9.86
C ASN A 11 7.79 -9.95 10.09
N LEU A 12 6.72 -10.76 10.07
CA LEU A 12 5.37 -10.29 10.36
C LEU A 12 5.13 -10.28 11.88
N LEU A 13 4.91 -9.10 12.44
CA LEU A 13 4.64 -8.94 13.87
C LEU A 13 3.20 -9.26 14.26
N GLY A 14 2.26 -8.86 13.42
CA GLY A 14 0.84 -9.02 13.67
C GLY A 14 0.01 -8.35 12.59
N ARG A 15 -1.29 -8.67 12.58
CA ARG A 15 -2.26 -8.12 11.64
C ARG A 15 -3.57 -7.86 12.38
N PHE A 16 -4.18 -6.74 12.08
CA PHE A 16 -5.53 -6.40 12.52
C PHE A 16 -6.29 -5.75 11.37
N GLU A 17 -7.60 -5.67 11.48
CA GLU A 17 -8.48 -5.16 10.42
C GLU A 17 -9.36 -4.03 10.95
N LEU A 18 -9.31 -2.87 10.31
CA LEU A 18 -10.27 -1.79 10.54
C LEU A 18 -11.46 -1.98 9.60
N SER A 19 -12.57 -2.51 10.12
CA SER A 19 -13.78 -2.78 9.35
C SER A 19 -14.80 -1.63 9.43
N GLY A 20 -15.77 -1.65 8.51
CA GLY A 20 -16.92 -0.72 8.56
C GLY A 20 -16.61 0.70 8.11
N ILE A 21 -15.62 0.87 7.22
CA ILE A 21 -15.35 2.11 6.50
C ILE A 21 -16.46 2.30 5.45
N PRO A 22 -17.15 3.46 5.43
CA PRO A 22 -18.18 3.75 4.43
C PRO A 22 -17.62 3.70 3.00
N PRO A 23 -18.40 3.24 2.00
CA PRO A 23 -17.99 3.33 0.60
C PRO A 23 -17.70 4.78 0.20
N ALA A 24 -16.51 5.03 -0.33
CA ALA A 24 -16.10 6.35 -0.80
C ALA A 24 -15.19 6.21 -2.03
N PRO A 25 -15.08 7.25 -2.87
CA PRO A 25 -14.15 7.26 -3.99
C PRO A 25 -12.70 7.02 -3.54
N ARG A 26 -11.88 6.43 -4.42
CA ARG A 26 -10.46 6.21 -4.15
C ARG A 26 -9.78 7.53 -3.76
N GLY A 27 -8.97 7.50 -2.71
CA GLY A 27 -8.23 8.67 -2.21
C GLY A 27 -9.01 9.57 -1.25
N VAL A 28 -10.31 9.31 -1.03
CA VAL A 28 -11.14 10.09 -0.08
C VAL A 28 -11.04 9.59 1.36
N PRO A 29 -11.07 8.28 1.67
CA PRO A 29 -10.92 7.80 3.04
C PRO A 29 -9.61 8.26 3.68
N GLN A 30 -9.70 8.83 4.88
CA GLN A 30 -8.54 9.28 5.66
C GLN A 30 -8.35 8.35 6.86
N ILE A 31 -7.41 7.42 6.75
CA ILE A 31 -7.03 6.52 7.83
C ILE A 31 -5.75 7.05 8.49
N GLU A 32 -5.84 7.36 9.78
CA GLU A 32 -4.68 7.68 10.61
C GLU A 32 -4.14 6.42 11.25
N VAL A 33 -2.86 6.13 11.05
CA VAL A 33 -2.18 5.02 11.70
C VAL A 33 -1.13 5.57 12.65
N THR A 34 -1.28 5.26 13.94
CA THR A 34 -0.37 5.67 15.00
C THR A 34 0.42 4.46 15.50
N PHE A 35 1.74 4.59 15.51
CA PHE A 35 2.66 3.61 16.08
C PHE A 35 3.24 4.19 17.37
N ASP A 36 2.88 3.58 18.51
CA ASP A 36 3.32 3.98 19.84
C ASP A 36 4.20 2.88 20.44
N ILE A 37 5.42 3.23 20.86
CA ILE A 37 6.36 2.29 21.50
C ILE A 37 6.56 2.75 22.93
N ASP A 38 6.18 1.91 23.89
CA ASP A 38 6.32 2.23 25.30
C ASP A 38 7.75 1.99 25.82
N ALA A 39 8.01 2.38 27.07
CA ALA A 39 9.32 2.20 27.71
C ALA A 39 9.75 0.72 27.88
N ASN A 40 8.82 -0.23 27.76
CA ASN A 40 9.09 -1.66 27.80
C ASN A 40 9.32 -2.25 26.39
N GLY A 41 9.21 -1.42 25.34
CA GLY A 41 9.31 -1.85 23.95
C GLY A 41 8.05 -2.54 23.42
N ILE A 42 6.91 -2.41 24.09
CA ILE A 42 5.62 -2.89 23.59
C ILE A 42 5.13 -1.90 22.53
N LEU A 43 4.84 -2.42 21.34
CA LEU A 43 4.35 -1.63 20.21
C LEU A 43 2.82 -1.67 20.18
N ASN A 44 2.18 -0.52 20.32
CA ASN A 44 0.75 -0.33 20.11
C ASN A 44 0.54 0.31 18.73
N VAL A 45 -0.14 -0.40 17.83
CA VAL A 45 -0.52 0.14 16.52
C VAL A 45 -2.02 0.37 16.51
N THR A 46 -2.43 1.63 16.30
CA THR A 46 -3.85 2.03 16.22
C THR A 46 -4.13 2.57 14.83
N ALA A 47 -5.21 2.11 14.19
CA ALA A 47 -5.73 2.70 12.96
C ALA A 47 -7.10 3.32 13.22
N THR A 48 -7.28 4.58 12.85
CA THR A 48 -8.50 5.36 13.05
C THR A 48 -8.98 5.94 11.73
N ASP A 49 -10.23 5.69 11.36
CA ASP A 49 -10.90 6.42 10.28
C ASP A 49 -11.32 7.80 10.78
N LYS A 50 -10.70 8.86 10.24
CA LYS A 50 -10.95 10.25 10.68
C LYS A 50 -12.38 10.72 10.40
N SER A 51 -13.07 10.10 9.44
CA SER A 51 -14.42 10.52 9.07
C SER A 51 -15.48 9.98 10.03
N THR A 52 -15.31 8.74 10.49
CA THR A 52 -16.28 8.07 11.36
C THR A 52 -15.85 8.01 12.82
N GLY A 53 -14.57 8.25 13.11
CA GLY A 53 -13.96 8.06 14.42
C GLY A 53 -13.79 6.59 14.81
N LYS A 54 -14.14 5.64 13.94
CA LYS A 54 -13.93 4.21 14.20
C LYS A 54 -12.44 3.93 14.27
N ALA A 55 -12.03 3.25 15.33
CA ALA A 55 -10.65 2.84 15.51
C ALA A 55 -10.57 1.35 15.82
N ASN A 56 -9.47 0.73 15.40
CA ASN A 56 -9.06 -0.58 15.85
C ASN A 56 -7.56 -0.55 16.18
N LYS A 57 -7.11 -1.45 17.05
CA LYS A 57 -5.71 -1.50 17.47
C LYS A 57 -5.21 -2.91 17.68
N ILE A 58 -3.90 -3.06 17.60
CA ILE A 58 -3.16 -4.25 17.99
C ILE A 58 -2.04 -3.86 18.94
N THR A 59 -1.80 -4.70 19.94
CA THR A 59 -0.67 -4.58 20.85
C THR A 59 0.28 -5.73 20.56
N ILE A 60 1.52 -5.40 20.22
CA ILE A 60 2.61 -6.33 19.96
C ILE A 60 3.56 -6.26 21.14
N THR A 61 3.54 -7.30 21.96
CA THR A 61 4.46 -7.42 23.09
C THR A 61 5.84 -7.84 22.58
N ASN A 62 6.87 -7.12 23.00
CA ASN A 62 8.24 -7.52 22.71
C ASN A 62 8.69 -8.54 23.76
N ASP A 63 8.58 -9.82 23.44
CA ASP A 63 9.18 -10.85 24.27
C ASP A 63 10.69 -10.62 24.30
N LYS A 64 11.26 -10.42 25.50
CA LYS A 64 12.73 -10.28 25.63
C LYS A 64 13.41 -11.46 24.93
N GLY A 65 14.20 -11.17 23.90
CA GLY A 65 14.87 -12.19 23.08
C GLY A 65 14.15 -12.58 21.79
N ARG A 66 13.17 -11.79 21.32
CA ARG A 66 12.47 -12.04 20.05
C ARG A 66 13.39 -12.17 18.83
N LEU A 67 14.53 -11.48 18.86
CA LEU A 67 15.65 -11.69 17.95
C LEU A 67 16.95 -11.60 18.76
N SER A 68 17.86 -12.53 18.55
CA SER A 68 19.23 -12.46 19.07
C SER A 68 20.05 -11.39 18.36
N LYS A 69 21.18 -10.97 18.94
CA LYS A 69 22.07 -10.00 18.28
C LYS A 69 22.62 -10.55 16.97
N GLU A 70 22.94 -11.84 16.97
CA GLU A 70 23.45 -12.57 15.82
C GLU A 70 22.41 -12.61 14.68
N GLU A 71 21.13 -12.79 15.01
CA GLU A 71 20.04 -12.72 14.03
C GLU A 71 19.85 -11.31 13.48
N ILE A 72 19.92 -10.28 14.33
CA ILE A 72 19.83 -8.89 13.89
C ILE A 72 20.97 -8.56 12.92
N GLU A 73 22.21 -8.92 13.27
CA GLU A 73 23.37 -8.70 12.40
C GLU A 73 23.24 -9.45 11.08
N ARG A 74 22.77 -10.71 11.10
CA ARG A 74 22.48 -11.47 9.89
C ARG A 74 21.44 -10.76 9.01
N MET A 75 20.33 -10.30 9.59
CA MET A 75 19.28 -9.60 8.85
C MET A 75 19.79 -8.31 8.19
N VAL A 76 20.65 -7.55 8.88
CA VAL A 76 21.28 -6.34 8.33
C VAL A 76 22.23 -6.68 7.18
N GLN A 77 23.04 -7.73 7.32
CA GLN A 77 23.93 -8.19 6.24
C GLN A 77 23.14 -8.70 5.03
N GLU A 78 22.05 -9.43 5.25
CA GLU A 78 21.16 -9.87 4.18
C GLU A 78 20.51 -8.68 3.47
N ALA A 79 20.10 -7.65 4.20
CA ALA A 79 19.55 -6.44 3.59
C ALA A 79 20.55 -5.73 2.67
N GLU A 80 21.80 -5.57 3.09
CA GLU A 80 22.82 -4.95 2.21
C GLU A 80 23.17 -5.87 1.03
N LYS A 81 23.24 -7.19 1.24
CA LYS A 81 23.50 -8.17 0.18
C LYS A 81 22.45 -8.12 -0.93
N TYR A 82 21.17 -8.00 -0.58
CA TYR A 82 20.06 -8.03 -1.53
C TYR A 82 19.59 -6.63 -1.97
N LYS A 83 20.24 -5.56 -1.52
CA LYS A 83 19.86 -4.17 -1.79
C LYS A 83 19.63 -3.86 -3.26
N ALA A 84 20.52 -4.32 -4.14
CA ALA A 84 20.39 -4.10 -5.58
C ALA A 84 19.18 -4.82 -6.17
N GLU A 85 18.90 -6.05 -5.73
CA GLU A 85 17.70 -6.79 -6.13
C GLU A 85 16.43 -6.11 -5.61
N ASP A 86 16.46 -5.65 -4.36
CA ASP A 86 15.38 -4.88 -3.73
C ASP A 86 15.06 -3.60 -4.47
N GLU A 87 16.08 -2.90 -4.96
CA GLU A 87 15.91 -1.68 -5.73
C GLU A 87 15.19 -1.96 -7.05
N VAL A 88 15.59 -2.99 -7.78
CA VAL A 88 14.90 -3.44 -9.00
C VAL A 88 13.45 -3.81 -8.73
N GLN A 89 13.17 -4.56 -7.65
CA GLN A 89 11.80 -4.91 -7.28
C GLN A 89 10.98 -3.68 -6.88
N ARG A 90 11.57 -2.73 -6.13
CA ARG A 90 10.92 -1.49 -5.73
C ARG A 90 10.58 -0.63 -6.93
N GLU A 91 11.50 -0.47 -7.88
CA GLU A 91 11.28 0.28 -9.12
C GLU A 91 10.16 -0.32 -9.94
N ARG A 92 10.14 -1.65 -10.07
CA ARG A 92 9.07 -2.38 -10.75
C ARG A 92 7.71 -2.13 -10.12
N VAL A 93 7.60 -2.30 -8.80
CA VAL A 93 6.34 -2.05 -8.06
C VAL A 93 5.93 -0.59 -8.17
N SER A 94 6.89 0.34 -8.10
CA SER A 94 6.63 1.77 -8.28
C SER A 94 6.06 2.08 -9.67
N ALA A 95 6.67 1.54 -10.73
CA ALA A 95 6.20 1.70 -12.10
C ALA A 95 4.78 1.11 -12.28
N LYS A 96 4.53 -0.07 -11.71
CA LYS A 96 3.20 -0.68 -11.70
C LYS A 96 2.16 0.22 -11.03
N ASN A 97 2.44 0.68 -9.81
CA ASN A 97 1.54 1.56 -9.05
C ASN A 97 1.32 2.91 -9.75
N ALA A 98 2.35 3.43 -10.44
CA ALA A 98 2.26 4.66 -11.22
C ALA A 98 1.33 4.47 -12.43
N LEU A 99 1.46 3.36 -13.17
CA LEU A 99 0.59 3.04 -14.30
C LEU A 99 -0.87 2.82 -13.86
N GLU A 100 -1.07 2.08 -12.77
CA GLU A 100 -2.40 1.86 -12.18
C GLU A 100 -3.04 3.20 -11.79
N SER A 101 -2.31 4.03 -11.04
CA SER A 101 -2.78 5.35 -10.61
C SER A 101 -3.08 6.25 -11.81
N TYR A 102 -2.26 6.21 -12.85
CA TYR A 102 -2.50 6.95 -14.09
C TYR A 102 -3.78 6.49 -14.80
N ALA A 103 -4.00 5.19 -14.94
CA ALA A 103 -5.20 4.64 -15.57
C ALA A 103 -6.48 5.05 -14.81
N PHE A 104 -6.47 4.99 -13.47
CA PHE A 104 -7.59 5.45 -12.65
C PHE A 104 -7.81 6.97 -12.76
N ASN A 105 -6.74 7.77 -12.70
CA ASN A 105 -6.85 9.22 -12.84
C ASN A 105 -7.43 9.62 -14.20
N MET A 106 -7.00 8.96 -15.28
CA MET A 106 -7.53 9.17 -16.62
C MET A 106 -9.02 8.81 -16.71
N LYS A 107 -9.41 7.66 -16.14
CA LYS A 107 -10.81 7.24 -16.07
C LYS A 107 -11.67 8.28 -15.34
N SER A 108 -11.25 8.72 -14.15
CA SER A 108 -11.96 9.73 -13.38
C SER A 108 -12.03 11.08 -14.11
N ALA A 109 -10.96 11.49 -14.80
CA ALA A 109 -10.95 12.73 -15.56
C ALA A 109 -11.98 12.72 -16.70
N VAL A 110 -12.08 11.65 -17.49
CA VAL A 110 -13.06 11.59 -18.60
C VAL A 110 -14.51 11.37 -18.14
N GLU A 111 -14.69 10.86 -16.91
CA GLU A 111 -15.99 10.74 -16.25
C GLU A 111 -16.45 12.03 -15.57
N ASP A 112 -15.53 12.98 -15.34
CA ASP A 112 -15.81 14.27 -14.71
C ASP A 112 -16.83 15.11 -15.50
N GLU A 113 -17.77 15.73 -14.78
CA GLU A 113 -18.82 16.55 -15.40
C GLU A 113 -18.26 17.81 -16.08
N GLY A 114 -17.10 18.32 -15.64
CA GLY A 114 -16.42 19.45 -16.25
C GLY A 114 -15.80 19.17 -17.61
N LEU A 115 -15.63 17.88 -17.97
CA LEU A 115 -15.20 17.41 -19.30
C LEU A 115 -16.36 16.93 -20.18
N LYS A 116 -17.58 16.85 -19.62
CA LYS A 116 -18.80 16.49 -20.34
C LYS A 116 -19.07 17.51 -21.45
N GLY A 117 -19.21 17.01 -22.69
CA GLY A 117 -19.41 17.83 -23.87
C GLY A 117 -18.16 18.54 -24.43
N LYS A 118 -16.99 18.42 -23.77
CA LYS A 118 -15.71 18.90 -24.30
C LYS A 118 -14.94 17.85 -25.10
N ILE A 119 -15.30 16.58 -24.92
CA ILE A 119 -14.76 15.45 -25.66
C ILE A 119 -15.91 14.73 -26.38
N SER A 120 -15.62 14.11 -27.52
CA SER A 120 -16.61 13.30 -28.21
C SER A 120 -16.92 12.03 -27.40
N GLU A 121 -18.16 11.55 -27.46
CA GLU A 121 -18.54 10.27 -26.83
C GLU A 121 -17.69 9.10 -27.37
N ALA A 122 -17.29 9.17 -28.65
CA ALA A 122 -16.43 8.17 -29.26
C ALA A 122 -15.02 8.16 -28.64
N ASP A 123 -14.41 9.31 -28.41
CA ASP A 123 -13.08 9.39 -27.81
C ASP A 123 -13.12 9.11 -26.31
N LYS A 124 -14.18 9.56 -25.62
CA LYS A 124 -14.45 9.19 -24.23
C LYS A 124 -14.48 7.67 -24.08
N LYS A 125 -15.25 6.99 -24.92
CA LYS A 125 -15.37 5.53 -24.89
C LYS A 125 -14.02 4.85 -25.15
N LYS A 126 -13.25 5.30 -26.16
CA LYS A 126 -11.91 4.74 -26.44
C LYS A 126 -10.97 4.86 -25.24
N VAL A 127 -10.97 5.99 -24.54
CA VAL A 127 -10.13 6.19 -23.35
C VAL A 127 -10.57 5.25 -22.23
N LEU A 128 -11.87 5.16 -21.94
CA LEU A 128 -12.42 4.27 -20.91
C LEU A 128 -12.09 2.80 -21.18
N ASP A 129 -12.30 2.35 -22.42
CA ASP A 129 -12.00 0.98 -22.84
C ASP A 129 -10.51 0.67 -22.65
N LYS A 130 -9.61 1.61 -23.00
CA LYS A 130 -8.17 1.43 -22.80
C LYS A 130 -7.73 1.48 -21.34
N CYS A 131 -8.29 2.37 -20.53
CA CYS A 131 -8.03 2.38 -19.09
C CYS A 131 -8.47 1.05 -18.45
N GLN A 132 -9.64 0.54 -18.84
CA GLN A 132 -10.15 -0.73 -18.32
C GLN A 132 -9.28 -1.92 -18.75
N GLU A 133 -8.85 -1.96 -20.02
CA GLU A 133 -7.93 -3.00 -20.52
C GLU A 133 -6.61 -3.02 -19.72
N VAL A 134 -6.02 -1.84 -19.46
CA VAL A 134 -4.78 -1.72 -18.68
C VAL A 134 -4.99 -2.18 -17.24
N ILE A 135 -6.07 -1.75 -16.57
CA ILE A 135 -6.38 -2.16 -15.20
C ILE A 135 -6.56 -3.67 -15.13
N SER A 136 -7.37 -4.25 -16.04
CA SER A 136 -7.59 -5.69 -16.08
C SER A 136 -6.31 -6.48 -16.39
N TRP A 137 -5.42 -5.94 -17.24
CA TRP A 137 -4.11 -6.55 -17.48
C TRP A 137 -3.22 -6.50 -16.23
N LEU A 138 -3.20 -5.38 -15.50
CA LEU A 138 -2.44 -5.25 -14.25
C LEU A 138 -2.92 -6.20 -13.15
N ASP A 139 -4.24 -6.42 -13.07
CA ASP A 139 -4.86 -7.37 -12.14
C ASP A 139 -4.53 -8.82 -12.48
N ALA A 140 -4.54 -9.16 -13.77
CA ALA A 140 -4.20 -10.51 -14.24
C ALA A 140 -2.69 -10.82 -14.14
N ASN A 141 -1.84 -9.80 -14.18
CA ASN A 141 -0.38 -9.92 -14.17
C ASN A 141 0.20 -9.38 -12.87
N THR A 142 -0.21 -9.97 -11.74
CA THR A 142 0.25 -9.54 -10.40
C THR A 142 1.78 -9.63 -10.23
N LEU A 143 2.42 -10.54 -10.97
CA LEU A 143 3.86 -10.75 -11.02
C LEU A 143 4.57 -9.98 -12.14
N ALA A 144 3.91 -9.10 -12.89
CA ALA A 144 4.52 -8.25 -13.93
C ALA A 144 5.14 -6.97 -13.39
#